data_AF-A0A0F2C7C4-F1
#
_entry.id   AF-A0A0F2C7C4-F1
#
_cell.length_a   1.000
_cell.length_b   1.000
_cell.length_c   1.000
_cell.angle_alpha   90.00
_cell.angle_beta   90.00
_cell.angle_gamma   90.00
#
_symmetry.space_group_name_H-M   'P 1'
#
loop_
_entity.id
_entity.type
_entity.pdbx_description
1 polymer ?
#
loop_
_entity_poly.entity_id
_entity_poly.type
_entity_poly.pdbx_seq_one_letter_code
_entity_poly.pdbx_strand_id
1 'polypeptide(L)'
;MADVSPAPVASHRAASLVSLGIDVLMTVAAATLALTVGRSAGPLWALVAGLGTVAALVVWRGVLGGSVGHSIMHLRGIDALSGLPSFRFGGPRLTVPRGSDEDPFALRARPTVLAAPAPDLRPSDQGRSYLRLVVDDGTTHTVQHAALIGRDPTVPLDPRQALVAIPDLTRTIAKAHVLVEITPKGLTVTDLGSPTGTRIDQGPRLVPHTATPVRWGAAVLLGERSIVLEQRRRTADLR
;
A
#
# COMPACT_ATOMS: atom_id res chain seq x y z
N MET A 1 -7.71 -7.33 -28.09
CA MET A 1 -6.64 -8.05 -27.37
C MET A 1 -5.55 -8.29 -28.41
N ALA A 2 -4.56 -7.40 -28.50
CA ALA A 2 -3.53 -7.49 -29.52
C ALA A 2 -2.64 -8.68 -29.20
N ASP A 3 -2.58 -9.63 -30.14
CA ASP A 3 -1.72 -10.80 -30.08
C ASP A 3 -0.27 -10.32 -30.23
N VAL A 4 0.44 -10.20 -29.11
CA VAL A 4 1.85 -9.84 -29.12
C VAL A 4 2.63 -11.12 -29.42
N SER A 5 2.85 -11.37 -30.71
CA SER A 5 3.82 -12.38 -31.11
C SER A 5 5.18 -12.03 -30.52
N PRO A 6 5.86 -12.96 -29.81
CA PRO A 6 7.17 -12.68 -29.25
C PRO A 6 8.14 -12.39 -30.40
N ALA A 7 8.81 -11.24 -30.34
CA ALA A 7 9.88 -10.92 -31.28
C ALA A 7 10.97 -12.02 -31.20
N PRO A 8 11.53 -12.46 -32.34
CA PRO A 8 12.62 -13.43 -32.33
C PRO A 8 13.84 -12.80 -31.64
N VAL A 9 14.18 -13.32 -30.47
CA VAL A 9 15.37 -12.90 -29.70
C VAL A 9 16.61 -13.54 -30.30
N ALA A 10 17.60 -12.73 -30.70
CA ALA A 10 18.85 -13.23 -31.25
C ALA A 10 19.73 -13.80 -30.13
N SER A 11 20.17 -15.06 -30.25
CA SER A 11 21.01 -15.67 -29.21
C SER A 11 22.45 -15.14 -29.27
N HIS A 12 22.91 -14.44 -28.22
CA HIS A 12 24.30 -13.95 -28.10
C HIS A 12 25.29 -15.04 -27.63
N ARG A 13 25.44 -16.11 -28.42
CA ARG A 13 26.24 -17.30 -28.06
C ARG A 13 27.72 -16.98 -27.77
N ALA A 14 28.33 -16.10 -28.57
CA ALA A 14 29.72 -15.71 -28.36
C ALA A 14 29.91 -15.02 -26.99
N ALA A 15 29.06 -14.05 -26.65
CA ALA A 15 29.11 -13.37 -25.35
C ALA A 15 28.83 -14.33 -24.19
N SER A 16 27.94 -15.31 -24.37
CA SER A 16 27.70 -16.37 -23.39
C SER A 16 28.95 -17.23 -23.14
N LEU A 17 29.74 -17.55 -24.17
CA LEU A 17 30.97 -18.32 -24.02
C LEU A 17 32.06 -17.53 -23.29
N VAL A 18 32.20 -16.23 -23.59
CA VAL A 18 33.18 -15.40 -22.86
C VAL A 18 32.75 -15.21 -21.40
N SER A 19 31.46 -15.01 -21.13
CA SER A 19 30.94 -15.00 -19.75
C SER A 19 31.23 -16.31 -19.03
N LEU A 20 31.04 -17.47 -19.68
CA LEU A 20 31.36 -18.76 -19.08
C LEU A 20 32.84 -18.86 -18.73
N GLY A 21 33.72 -18.37 -19.61
CA GLY A 21 35.16 -18.29 -19.34
C GLY A 21 35.48 -17.45 -18.10
N ILE A 22 34.83 -16.29 -17.94
CA ILE A 22 34.96 -15.45 -16.75
C ILE A 22 34.49 -16.20 -15.50
N ASP A 23 33.34 -16.88 -15.57
CA ASP A 23 32.79 -17.63 -14.44
C ASP A 23 33.73 -18.76 -14.00
N VAL A 24 34.30 -19.50 -14.95
CA VAL A 24 35.28 -20.56 -14.69
C VAL A 24 36.54 -19.97 -14.05
N LEU A 25 37.08 -18.89 -14.61
CA LEU A 25 38.27 -18.22 -14.08
C LEU A 25 38.05 -17.73 -12.64
N MET A 26 36.90 -17.11 -12.37
CA MET A 26 36.53 -16.64 -11.03
C MET A 26 36.36 -17.78 -10.04
N THR A 27 35.77 -18.89 -10.48
CA THR A 27 35.62 -20.09 -9.63
C THR A 27 36.97 -20.70 -9.29
N VAL A 28 37.88 -20.81 -10.26
CA VAL A 28 39.25 -21.29 -10.05
C VAL A 28 40.00 -20.35 -9.10
N ALA A 29 39.95 -19.05 -9.32
CA ALA A 29 40.59 -18.05 -8.46
C ALA A 29 40.09 -18.13 -7.01
N ALA A 30 38.77 -18.28 -6.80
CA ALA A 30 38.18 -18.44 -5.47
C ALA A 30 38.64 -19.74 -4.80
N ALA A 31 38.69 -20.86 -5.54
CA ALA A 31 39.19 -22.13 -5.02
C ALA A 31 40.68 -22.07 -4.64
N THR A 32 41.51 -21.47 -5.49
CA THR A 32 42.94 -21.24 -5.20
C THR A 32 43.11 -20.37 -3.96
N LEU A 33 42.36 -19.27 -3.84
CA LEU A 33 42.39 -18.40 -2.66
C LEU A 33 41.98 -19.17 -1.39
N ALA A 34 40.89 -19.94 -1.44
CA ALA A 34 40.43 -20.75 -0.31
C ALA A 34 41.50 -21.75 0.16
N LEU A 35 42.22 -22.41 -0.77
CA LEU A 35 43.32 -23.32 -0.46
C LEU A 35 44.52 -22.60 0.16
N THR A 36 44.81 -21.35 -0.24
CA THR A 36 45.92 -20.57 0.34
C THR A 36 45.63 -20.04 1.74
N VAL A 37 44.37 -19.67 2.02
CA VAL A 37 43.92 -19.13 3.31
C VAL A 37 43.63 -20.26 4.31
N GLY A 38 43.10 -21.39 3.83
CA GLY A 38 42.66 -22.53 4.64
C GLY A 38 43.77 -23.48 5.09
N ARG A 39 45.02 -23.01 5.31
CA ARG A 39 46.15 -23.87 5.72
C ARG A 39 45.89 -24.67 7.01
N SER A 40 44.96 -24.25 7.85
CA SER A 40 44.61 -24.86 9.14
C SER A 40 43.27 -25.60 9.17
N ALA A 41 42.44 -25.45 8.12
CA ALA A 41 41.11 -26.05 8.07
C ALA A 41 41.21 -27.31 7.20
N GLY A 42 41.12 -28.49 7.81
CA GLY A 42 41.25 -29.77 7.12
C GLY A 42 40.33 -29.93 5.89
N PRO A 43 40.54 -30.97 5.07
CA PRO A 43 39.93 -31.13 3.74
C PRO A 43 38.39 -31.08 3.71
N LEU A 44 37.73 -31.40 4.83
CA LEU A 44 36.28 -31.32 4.97
C LEU A 44 35.74 -29.88 4.88
N TRP A 45 36.43 -28.90 5.48
CA TRP A 45 36.00 -27.50 5.43
C TRP A 45 36.14 -26.90 4.03
N ALA A 46 37.20 -27.28 3.31
CA ALA A 46 37.39 -26.91 1.92
C ALA A 46 36.25 -27.45 1.03
N LEU A 47 35.84 -28.71 1.27
CA LEU A 47 34.72 -29.33 0.56
C LEU A 47 33.38 -28.64 0.85
N VAL A 48 33.09 -28.31 2.13
CA VAL A 48 31.87 -27.60 2.52
C VAL A 48 31.83 -26.19 1.90
N ALA A 49 32.93 -25.44 1.96
CA ALA A 49 33.01 -24.11 1.34
C ALA A 49 32.84 -24.18 -0.18
N GLY A 50 33.41 -25.19 -0.84
CA GLY A 50 33.25 -25.44 -2.26
C GLY A 50 31.78 -25.71 -2.63
N LEU A 51 31.12 -26.63 -1.94
CA LEU A 51 29.70 -26.93 -2.14
C LEU A 51 28.80 -25.72 -1.89
N GLY A 52 29.07 -24.95 -0.82
CA GLY A 52 28.33 -23.71 -0.52
C GLY A 52 28.47 -22.67 -1.63
N THR A 53 29.67 -22.53 -2.20
CA THR A 53 29.92 -21.61 -3.32
C THR A 53 29.17 -22.04 -4.58
N VAL A 54 29.20 -23.34 -4.91
CA VAL A 54 28.45 -23.89 -6.06
C VAL A 54 26.94 -23.68 -5.86
N ALA A 55 26.42 -23.96 -4.66
CA ALA A 55 25.01 -23.73 -4.34
C ALA A 55 24.62 -22.25 -4.49
N ALA A 56 25.43 -21.33 -3.97
CA ALA A 56 25.20 -19.88 -4.11
C ALA A 56 25.19 -19.43 -5.58
N LEU A 57 26.11 -19.95 -6.40
CA LEU A 57 26.15 -19.67 -7.85
C LEU A 57 24.93 -20.22 -8.58
N VAL A 58 24.47 -21.42 -8.22
CA VAL A 58 23.22 -22.00 -8.77
C VAL A 58 22.01 -21.14 -8.39
N VAL A 59 21.94 -20.69 -7.13
CA VAL A 59 20.85 -19.81 -6.65
C VAL A 59 20.88 -18.47 -7.37
N TRP A 60 22.03 -17.82 -7.45
CA TRP A 60 22.20 -16.57 -8.21
C TRP A 60 21.70 -16.77 -9.65
N ARG A 61 22.12 -17.84 -10.31
CA ARG A 61 21.75 -18.11 -11.70
C ARG A 61 20.27 -18.42 -11.88
N GLY A 62 19.64 -19.13 -10.95
CA GLY A 62 18.21 -19.46 -11.01
C GLY A 62 17.28 -18.30 -10.69
N VAL A 63 17.64 -17.44 -9.73
CA VAL A 63 16.82 -16.31 -9.28
C VAL A 63 17.02 -15.07 -10.16
N LEU A 64 18.27 -14.71 -10.44
CA LEU A 64 18.62 -13.46 -11.11
C LEU A 64 18.91 -13.64 -12.60
N GLY A 65 19.00 -14.89 -13.08
CA GLY A 65 19.40 -15.18 -14.47
C GLY A 65 20.84 -14.74 -14.72
N GLY A 66 21.69 -14.71 -13.69
CA GLY A 66 23.01 -14.07 -13.73
C GLY A 66 24.14 -14.99 -13.29
N SER A 67 25.35 -14.52 -13.56
CA SER A 67 26.61 -15.02 -13.04
C SER A 67 27.57 -13.82 -12.93
N VAL A 68 28.82 -14.06 -12.53
CA VAL A 68 29.83 -12.99 -12.46
C VAL A 68 30.13 -12.46 -13.87
N GLY A 69 30.36 -13.35 -14.83
CA GLY A 69 30.56 -13.00 -16.23
C GLY A 69 29.35 -12.28 -16.84
N HIS A 70 28.13 -12.72 -16.54
CA HIS A 70 26.93 -12.02 -17.02
C HIS A 70 26.80 -10.63 -16.39
N SER A 71 27.24 -10.44 -15.15
CA SER A 71 27.17 -9.14 -14.49
C SER A 71 28.18 -8.17 -15.09
N ILE A 72 29.41 -8.63 -15.38
CA ILE A 72 30.45 -7.82 -16.03
C ILE A 72 30.05 -7.45 -17.46
N MET A 73 29.43 -8.38 -18.19
CA MET A 73 29.04 -8.18 -19.59
C MET A 73 27.64 -7.57 -19.78
N HIS A 74 26.96 -7.18 -18.69
CA HIS A 74 25.58 -6.72 -18.75
C HIS A 74 24.66 -7.71 -19.50
N LEU A 75 24.72 -9.00 -19.19
CA LEU A 75 23.92 -10.07 -19.80
C LEU A 75 22.89 -10.65 -18.81
N ARG A 76 21.83 -11.26 -19.33
CA ARG A 76 20.83 -12.03 -18.57
C ARG A 76 20.52 -13.33 -19.28
N GLY A 77 20.62 -14.43 -18.55
CA GLY A 77 20.13 -15.74 -18.96
C GLY A 77 18.66 -15.90 -18.62
N ILE A 78 17.85 -16.22 -19.63
CA ILE A 78 16.42 -16.50 -19.51
C ILE A 78 16.09 -17.83 -20.15
N ASP A 79 15.03 -18.47 -19.66
CA ASP A 79 14.41 -19.61 -20.32
C ASP A 79 13.69 -19.16 -21.59
N ALA A 80 13.91 -19.84 -22.72
CA ALA A 80 13.41 -19.38 -24.01
C ALA A 80 11.88 -19.47 -24.14
N LEU A 81 11.22 -20.31 -23.33
CA LEU A 81 9.78 -20.50 -23.37
C LEU A 81 9.05 -19.50 -22.47
N SER A 82 9.56 -19.30 -21.25
CA SER A 82 8.93 -18.44 -20.25
C SER A 82 9.43 -16.99 -20.28
N GLY A 83 10.62 -16.74 -20.83
CA GLY A 83 11.29 -15.45 -20.75
C GLY A 83 11.80 -15.09 -19.35
N LEU A 84 11.79 -16.04 -18.40
CA LEU A 84 12.16 -15.78 -17.01
C LEU A 84 13.48 -16.49 -16.62
N PRO A 85 14.20 -16.01 -15.59
CA PRO A 85 15.21 -16.79 -14.90
C PRO A 85 14.62 -18.12 -14.42
N SER A 86 15.40 -19.19 -14.54
CA SER A 86 14.92 -20.52 -14.21
C SER A 86 16.00 -21.38 -13.57
N PHE A 87 15.59 -22.25 -12.65
CA PHE A 87 16.45 -23.31 -12.10
C PHE A 87 16.55 -24.53 -13.02
N ARG A 88 15.84 -24.53 -14.16
CA ARG A 88 15.83 -25.67 -15.08
C ARG A 88 17.18 -25.79 -15.75
N PHE A 89 17.84 -26.93 -15.59
CA PHE A 89 19.13 -27.21 -16.23
C PHE A 89 18.98 -27.81 -17.64
N GLY A 90 17.79 -28.31 -18.00
CA GLY A 90 17.45 -28.79 -19.32
C GLY A 90 16.37 -27.93 -19.97
N GLY A 91 16.60 -27.50 -21.22
CA GLY A 91 15.67 -26.68 -22.00
C GLY A 91 16.38 -25.59 -22.81
N PRO A 92 15.72 -25.02 -23.84
CA PRO A 92 16.27 -23.92 -24.61
C PRO A 92 16.43 -22.68 -23.73
N ARG A 93 17.64 -22.12 -23.68
CA ARG A 93 17.98 -20.90 -22.92
C ARG A 93 18.53 -19.84 -23.85
N LEU A 94 18.21 -18.59 -23.54
CA LEU A 94 18.69 -17.43 -24.28
C LEU A 94 19.50 -16.54 -23.35
N THR A 95 20.53 -15.94 -23.90
CA THR A 95 21.34 -14.92 -23.23
C THR A 95 21.11 -13.61 -23.98
N VAL A 96 20.57 -12.62 -23.26
CA VAL A 96 20.21 -11.32 -23.80
C VAL A 96 20.97 -10.21 -23.08
N PRO A 97 21.28 -9.07 -23.74
CA PRO A 97 21.82 -7.90 -23.06
C PRO A 97 20.79 -7.32 -22.07
N ARG A 98 21.20 -6.99 -20.84
CA ARG A 98 20.32 -6.40 -19.82
C ARG A 98 19.88 -5.00 -20.24
N GLY A 99 18.59 -4.73 -20.07
CA GLY A 99 18.01 -3.44 -20.40
C GLY A 99 17.82 -3.17 -21.90
N SER A 100 18.11 -4.15 -22.76
CA SER A 100 17.81 -4.04 -24.19
C SER A 100 16.33 -4.31 -24.48
N ASP A 101 15.93 -4.10 -25.72
CA ASP A 101 14.59 -4.46 -26.19
C ASP A 101 14.32 -5.98 -26.17
N GLU A 102 15.35 -6.80 -25.99
CA GLU A 102 15.22 -8.25 -25.86
C GLU A 102 15.13 -8.70 -24.38
N ASP A 103 15.44 -7.83 -23.41
CA ASP A 103 15.35 -8.15 -21.98
C ASP A 103 13.89 -7.97 -21.50
N PRO A 104 13.21 -9.05 -21.08
CA PRO A 104 11.83 -8.96 -20.58
C PRO A 104 11.73 -8.20 -19.26
N PHE A 105 12.85 -7.99 -18.56
CA PHE A 105 12.91 -7.19 -17.33
C PHE A 105 13.28 -5.73 -17.58
N ALA A 106 13.49 -5.32 -18.84
CA ALA A 106 13.73 -3.92 -19.16
C ALA A 106 12.46 -3.10 -18.89
N LEU A 107 12.53 -2.16 -17.94
CA LEU A 107 11.45 -1.23 -17.68
C LEU A 107 11.26 -0.32 -18.89
N ARG A 108 10.05 -0.35 -19.47
CA ARG A 108 9.68 0.55 -20.58
C ARG A 108 8.63 1.53 -20.11
N ALA A 109 8.90 2.82 -20.30
CA ALA A 109 7.88 3.84 -20.15
C ALA A 109 6.78 3.58 -21.19
N ARG A 110 5.59 3.20 -20.75
CA ARG A 110 4.41 3.20 -21.60
C ARG A 110 3.77 4.58 -21.49
N PRO A 111 3.53 5.29 -22.62
CA PRO A 111 2.83 6.54 -22.58
C PRO A 111 1.40 6.27 -22.08
N THR A 112 1.12 6.67 -20.85
CA THR A 112 -0.22 6.62 -20.28
C THR A 112 -0.86 7.97 -20.50
N VAL A 113 -1.93 8.00 -21.28
CA VAL A 113 -2.77 9.19 -21.39
C VAL A 113 -3.50 9.32 -20.06
N LEU A 114 -3.13 10.33 -19.27
CA LEU A 114 -3.93 10.72 -18.12
C LEU A 114 -5.29 11.18 -18.64
N ALA A 115 -6.37 10.59 -18.12
CA ALA A 115 -7.71 11.09 -18.40
C ALA A 115 -7.73 12.58 -18.06
N ALA A 116 -8.33 13.38 -18.95
CA ALA A 116 -8.55 14.80 -18.66
C ALA A 116 -9.23 14.91 -17.28
N PRO A 117 -8.85 15.89 -16.44
CA PRO A 117 -9.53 16.13 -15.19
C PRO A 117 -11.04 16.19 -15.46
N ALA A 118 -11.83 15.46 -14.67
CA ALA A 118 -13.27 15.62 -14.73
C ALA A 118 -13.57 17.12 -14.56
N PRO A 119 -14.53 17.68 -15.33
CA PRO A 119 -14.89 19.08 -15.18
C PRO A 119 -15.17 19.35 -13.70
N ASP A 120 -14.59 20.42 -13.18
CA ASP A 120 -14.85 20.93 -11.84
C ASP A 120 -16.35 21.23 -11.75
N LEU A 121 -17.14 20.25 -11.31
CA LEU A 121 -18.46 20.49 -10.75
C LEU A 121 -18.22 21.21 -9.43
N ARG A 122 -17.90 22.51 -9.48
CA ARG A 122 -17.97 23.37 -8.30
C ARG A 122 -19.43 23.33 -7.86
N PRO A 123 -19.79 22.67 -6.74
CA PRO A 123 -21.13 22.78 -6.22
C PRO A 123 -21.34 24.26 -5.91
N SER A 124 -22.42 24.85 -6.41
CA SER A 124 -22.74 26.27 -6.24
C SER A 124 -22.54 26.68 -4.78
N ASP A 125 -21.44 27.39 -4.51
CA ASP A 125 -20.86 27.55 -3.18
C ASP A 125 -21.45 28.75 -2.44
N GLN A 126 -22.76 28.89 -2.48
CA GLN A 126 -23.47 29.98 -1.84
C GLN A 126 -24.16 29.47 -0.57
N GLY A 127 -23.49 29.66 0.57
CA GLY A 127 -24.15 29.78 1.87
C GLY A 127 -24.42 28.49 2.67
N ARG A 128 -23.95 27.31 2.24
CA ARG A 128 -24.17 26.08 3.03
C ARG A 128 -23.22 26.04 4.22
N SER A 129 -23.78 26.17 5.43
CA SER A 129 -23.08 25.85 6.68
C SER A 129 -22.90 24.33 6.76
N TYR A 130 -21.73 23.87 7.16
CA TYR A 130 -21.46 22.45 7.41
C TYR A 130 -21.03 22.23 8.86
N LEU A 131 -21.29 21.03 9.37
CA LEU A 131 -20.84 20.60 10.68
C LEU A 131 -19.38 20.16 10.58
N ARG A 132 -18.52 20.72 11.43
CA ARG A 132 -17.18 20.22 11.69
C ARG A 132 -17.20 19.53 13.06
N LEU A 133 -17.10 18.21 13.03
CA LEU A 133 -16.89 17.40 14.22
C LEU A 133 -15.41 17.48 14.59
N VAL A 134 -15.11 17.82 15.84
CA VAL A 134 -13.74 17.80 16.39
C VAL A 134 -13.70 16.77 17.50
N VAL A 135 -12.89 15.74 17.34
CA VAL A 135 -12.69 14.70 18.36
C VAL A 135 -11.64 15.19 19.36
N ASP A 136 -11.69 14.68 20.59
CA ASP A 136 -10.75 15.02 21.67
C ASP A 136 -9.25 14.79 21.36
N ASP A 137 -8.92 13.91 20.41
CA ASP A 137 -7.57 13.71 19.89
C ASP A 137 -7.15 14.75 18.83
N GLY A 138 -8.03 15.71 18.53
CA GLY A 138 -7.83 16.76 17.54
C GLY A 138 -8.20 16.37 16.11
N THR A 139 -8.58 15.11 15.86
CA THR A 139 -9.06 14.69 14.53
C THR A 139 -10.37 15.38 14.18
N THR A 140 -10.56 15.73 12.90
CA THR A 140 -11.76 16.47 12.48
C THR A 140 -12.45 15.87 11.27
N HIS A 141 -13.77 15.85 11.31
CA HIS A 141 -14.61 15.33 10.23
C HIS A 141 -15.60 16.40 9.76
N THR A 142 -15.72 16.55 8.43
CA THR A 142 -16.67 17.46 7.81
C THR A 142 -17.95 16.71 7.43
N VAL A 143 -19.09 17.22 7.89
CA VAL A 143 -20.40 16.59 7.73
C VAL A 143 -21.36 17.59 7.11
N GLN A 144 -21.99 17.18 6.00
CA GLN A 144 -22.90 18.04 5.25
C GLN A 144 -24.36 17.95 5.70
N HIS A 145 -24.80 16.77 6.15
CA HIS A 145 -26.21 16.52 6.46
C HIS A 145 -26.35 15.80 7.80
N ALA A 146 -25.78 14.60 7.89
CA ALA A 146 -25.84 13.78 9.09
C ALA A 146 -24.58 12.94 9.23
N ALA A 147 -24.25 12.54 10.46
CA ALA A 147 -23.14 11.64 10.75
C ALA A 147 -23.54 10.57 11.76
N LEU A 148 -23.28 9.33 11.40
CA LEU A 148 -23.35 8.19 12.29
C LEU A 148 -21.98 7.96 12.90
N ILE A 149 -21.90 8.11 14.22
CA ILE A 149 -20.66 8.10 14.98
C ILE A 149 -20.63 6.88 15.90
N GLY A 150 -19.49 6.20 15.96
CA GLY A 150 -19.27 5.09 16.88
C GLY A 150 -17.88 4.49 16.68
N ARG A 151 -17.57 3.37 17.36
CA ARG A 151 -16.25 2.73 17.23
C ARG A 151 -16.06 1.95 15.92
N ASP A 152 -17.15 1.55 15.29
CA ASP A 152 -17.18 0.74 14.06
C ASP A 152 -18.56 0.85 13.38
N PRO A 153 -18.93 2.05 12.88
CA PRO A 153 -20.27 2.28 12.34
C PRO A 153 -20.38 1.66 10.95
N THR A 154 -21.33 0.73 10.77
CA THR A 154 -21.45 -0.09 9.55
C THR A 154 -22.79 0.02 8.84
N VAL A 155 -23.69 0.93 9.26
CA VAL A 155 -25.04 1.06 8.67
C VAL A 155 -25.45 2.52 8.48
N PRO A 156 -25.23 3.13 7.31
CA PRO A 156 -26.03 4.28 6.93
C PRO A 156 -27.40 3.77 6.43
N LEU A 157 -28.48 4.05 7.17
CA LEU A 157 -29.85 3.88 6.65
C LEU A 157 -30.14 4.88 5.52
N ASP A 158 -29.40 5.99 5.48
CA ASP A 158 -29.45 7.02 4.45
C ASP A 158 -28.05 7.18 3.81
N PRO A 159 -27.89 7.04 2.48
CA PRO A 159 -26.63 7.28 1.78
C PRO A 159 -25.99 8.65 2.02
N ARG A 160 -26.74 9.62 2.54
CA ARG A 160 -26.27 10.98 2.86
C ARG A 160 -25.59 11.08 4.23
N GLN A 161 -25.62 10.03 5.05
CA GLN A 161 -24.98 9.98 6.35
C GLN A 161 -23.49 9.67 6.22
N ALA A 162 -22.65 10.54 6.80
CA ALA A 162 -21.23 10.26 6.95
C ALA A 162 -21.01 9.21 8.05
N LEU A 163 -20.12 8.25 7.82
CA LEU A 163 -19.68 7.31 8.85
C LEU A 163 -18.42 7.88 9.52
N VAL A 164 -18.47 8.06 10.83
CA VAL A 164 -17.35 8.59 11.61
C VAL A 164 -16.96 7.57 12.67
N ALA A 165 -15.85 6.87 12.40
CA ALA A 165 -15.27 5.91 13.31
C ALA A 165 -14.36 6.64 14.31
N ILE A 166 -14.68 6.55 15.61
CA ILE A 166 -13.83 7.07 16.69
C ILE A 166 -13.08 5.88 17.30
N PRO A 167 -11.73 5.85 17.22
CA PRO A 167 -10.95 4.79 17.84
C PRO A 167 -11.20 4.74 19.35
N ASP A 168 -11.62 3.59 19.87
CA ASP A 168 -11.89 3.39 21.28
C ASP A 168 -11.37 2.03 21.75
N LEU A 169 -10.17 2.07 22.36
CA LEU A 169 -9.51 0.88 22.90
C LEU A 169 -10.19 0.37 24.19
N THR A 170 -10.92 1.24 24.89
CA THR A 170 -11.61 0.91 26.16
C THR A 170 -12.97 0.24 25.94
N ARG A 171 -13.47 0.26 24.69
CA ARG A 171 -14.80 -0.26 24.30
C ARG A 171 -15.95 0.37 25.07
N THR A 172 -15.80 1.62 25.49
CA THR A 172 -16.85 2.44 26.08
C THR A 172 -17.78 3.04 25.03
N ILE A 173 -17.45 2.99 23.73
CA ILE A 173 -18.26 3.45 22.61
C ILE A 173 -18.90 2.25 21.89
N ALA A 174 -20.22 2.32 21.62
CA ALA A 174 -20.91 1.34 20.79
C ALA A 174 -20.42 1.37 19.31
N LYS A 175 -20.64 0.28 18.57
CA LYS A 175 -20.28 0.21 17.13
C LYS A 175 -20.90 1.38 16.34
N ALA A 176 -22.21 1.56 16.51
CA ALA A 176 -22.93 2.79 16.20
C ALA A 176 -23.48 3.33 17.53
N HIS A 177 -23.06 4.54 17.90
CA HIS A 177 -23.33 5.10 19.22
C HIS A 177 -24.33 6.25 19.16
N VAL A 178 -24.10 7.19 18.25
CA VAL A 178 -24.89 8.41 18.16
C VAL A 178 -25.08 8.81 16.71
N LEU A 179 -26.25 9.36 16.40
CA LEU A 179 -26.55 10.02 15.13
C LEU A 179 -26.61 11.53 15.37
N VAL A 180 -25.86 12.29 14.58
CA VAL A 180 -25.87 13.75 14.61
C VAL A 180 -26.42 14.26 13.29
N GLU A 181 -27.43 15.14 13.33
CA GLU A 181 -28.13 15.60 12.13
C GLU A 181 -28.27 17.12 12.12
N ILE A 182 -27.97 17.71 10.96
CA ILE A 182 -28.22 19.11 10.67
C ILE A 182 -29.66 19.23 10.18
N THR A 183 -30.51 19.86 10.98
CA THR A 183 -31.91 20.13 10.66
C THR A 183 -32.09 21.62 10.30
N PRO A 184 -33.22 22.01 9.68
CA PRO A 184 -33.53 23.43 9.47
C PRO A 184 -33.61 24.26 10.76
N LYS A 185 -33.85 23.62 11.91
CA LYS A 185 -33.96 24.28 13.22
C LYS A 185 -32.63 24.33 13.99
N GLY A 186 -31.56 23.73 13.46
CA GLY A 186 -30.27 23.61 14.13
C GLY A 186 -29.77 22.17 14.16
N LEU A 187 -29.01 21.82 15.19
CA LEU A 187 -28.35 20.52 15.29
C LEU A 187 -29.11 19.61 16.24
N THR A 188 -29.27 18.34 15.88
CA THR A 188 -29.86 17.32 16.76
C THR A 188 -28.88 16.16 16.97
N VAL A 189 -28.92 15.59 18.17
CA VAL A 189 -28.12 14.43 18.57
C VAL A 189 -29.06 13.35 19.10
N THR A 190 -28.91 12.14 18.60
CA THR A 190 -29.74 10.98 18.94
C THR A 190 -28.85 9.84 19.40
N ASP A 191 -28.92 9.47 20.67
CA ASP A 191 -28.27 8.25 21.17
C ASP A 191 -28.95 7.01 20.57
N LEU A 192 -28.18 6.05 20.08
CA LEU A 192 -28.70 4.86 19.40
C LEU A 192 -28.85 3.63 20.30
N GLY A 193 -29.06 3.85 21.60
CA GLY A 193 -29.13 2.77 22.59
C GLY A 193 -27.74 2.32 23.02
N SER A 194 -26.83 3.27 23.20
CA SER A 194 -25.45 2.95 23.55
C SER A 194 -25.35 2.38 24.99
N PRO A 195 -24.45 1.40 25.27
CA PRO A 195 -24.35 0.79 26.60
C PRO A 195 -23.92 1.79 27.69
N THR A 196 -23.06 2.74 27.36
CA THR A 196 -22.52 3.75 28.29
C THR A 196 -23.34 5.04 28.30
N GLY A 197 -24.24 5.22 27.33
CA GLY A 197 -25.06 6.40 27.15
C GLY A 197 -24.30 7.60 26.57
N THR A 198 -25.06 8.51 25.97
CA THR A 198 -24.57 9.80 25.48
C THR A 198 -24.94 10.93 26.45
N ARG A 199 -24.07 11.93 26.63
CA ARG A 199 -24.39 13.20 27.33
C ARG A 199 -23.98 14.39 26.48
N ILE A 200 -24.64 15.52 26.71
CA ILE A 200 -24.25 16.82 26.13
C ILE A 200 -23.68 17.67 27.26
N ASP A 201 -22.46 18.19 27.07
CA ASP A 201 -21.66 18.88 28.06
C ASP A 201 -21.65 18.11 29.39
N GLN A 202 -21.96 18.76 30.52
CA GLN A 202 -22.09 18.13 31.83
C GLN A 202 -23.56 17.79 32.18
N GLY A 203 -24.41 17.61 31.17
CA GLY A 203 -25.83 17.37 31.30
C GLY A 203 -26.22 15.94 31.72
N PRO A 204 -27.53 15.68 31.89
CA PRO A 204 -28.05 14.34 32.07
C PRO A 204 -27.78 13.48 30.82
N ARG A 205 -27.88 12.15 30.98
CA ARG A 205 -27.84 11.24 29.84
C ARG A 205 -29.03 11.49 28.92
N LEU A 206 -28.78 11.44 27.62
CA LEU A 206 -29.83 11.52 26.61
C LEU A 206 -30.75 10.30 26.71
N VAL A 207 -32.02 10.52 26.41
CA VAL A 207 -32.97 9.42 26.24
C VAL A 207 -32.64 8.71 24.93
N PRO A 208 -32.42 7.38 24.94
CA PRO A 208 -32.14 6.62 23.72
C PRO A 208 -33.22 6.84 22.65
N HIS A 209 -32.79 6.85 21.40
CA HIS A 209 -33.60 7.00 20.19
C HIS A 209 -34.46 8.27 20.13
N THR A 210 -34.14 9.27 20.96
CA THR A 210 -34.85 10.56 21.00
C THR A 210 -33.94 11.66 20.47
N ALA A 211 -34.35 12.29 19.37
CA ALA A 211 -33.61 13.42 18.78
C ALA A 211 -33.63 14.61 19.74
N THR A 212 -32.45 14.94 20.29
CA THR A 212 -32.29 16.02 21.25
C THR A 212 -31.62 17.21 20.56
N PRO A 213 -32.24 18.41 20.57
CA PRO A 213 -31.63 19.61 19.99
C PRO A 213 -30.41 20.03 20.81
N VAL A 214 -29.33 20.37 20.11
CA VAL A 214 -28.08 20.83 20.71
C VAL A 214 -27.60 22.12 20.07
N ARG A 215 -26.80 22.88 20.82
CA ARG A 215 -26.17 24.11 20.32
C ARG A 215 -24.90 23.76 19.58
N TRP A 216 -24.57 24.58 18.58
CA TRP A 216 -23.23 24.59 18.01
C TRP A 216 -22.20 24.93 19.10
N GLY A 217 -21.06 24.25 19.06
CA GLY A 217 -19.99 24.34 20.06
C GLY A 217 -20.19 23.43 21.28
N ALA A 218 -21.32 22.72 21.39
CA ALA A 218 -21.54 21.78 22.49
C ALA A 218 -20.61 20.56 22.37
N ALA A 219 -20.18 20.04 23.53
CA ALA A 219 -19.44 18.79 23.63
C ALA A 219 -20.41 17.62 23.79
N VAL A 220 -20.28 16.59 22.97
CA VAL A 220 -20.99 15.32 23.14
C VAL A 220 -20.02 14.33 23.76
N LEU A 221 -20.39 13.81 24.93
CA LEU A 221 -19.65 12.79 25.65
C LEU A 221 -20.17 11.41 25.24
N LEU A 222 -19.26 10.55 24.79
CA LEU A 222 -19.50 9.20 24.28
C LEU A 222 -18.59 8.23 25.05
N GLY A 223 -19.10 7.62 26.12
CA GLY A 223 -18.25 6.84 27.01
C GLY A 223 -17.14 7.71 27.63
N GLU A 224 -15.87 7.35 27.37
CA GLU A 224 -14.69 8.11 27.82
C GLU A 224 -14.17 9.12 26.79
N ARG A 225 -14.77 9.18 25.60
CA ARG A 225 -14.36 10.11 24.54
C ARG A 225 -15.33 11.27 24.43
N SER A 226 -14.86 12.35 23.83
CA SER A 226 -15.69 13.51 23.55
C SER A 226 -15.51 14.03 22.13
N ILE A 227 -16.58 14.63 21.61
CA ILE A 227 -16.58 15.34 20.33
C ILE A 227 -17.20 16.73 20.50
N VAL A 228 -16.71 17.73 19.79
CA VAL A 228 -17.27 19.08 19.74
C VAL A 228 -17.92 19.31 18.39
N LEU A 229 -19.11 19.91 18.40
CA LEU A 229 -19.93 20.11 17.21
C LEU A 229 -19.82 21.55 16.70
N GLU A 230 -18.86 21.86 15.84
CA GLU A 230 -18.66 23.22 15.35
C GLU A 230 -19.45 23.53 14.07
N GLN A 231 -19.99 24.75 13.97
CA GLN A 231 -20.52 25.27 12.72
C GLN A 231 -19.39 25.93 11.94
N ARG A 232 -19.14 25.47 10.71
CA ARG A 232 -18.29 26.18 9.76
C ARG A 232 -19.15 26.72 8.63
N ARG A 233 -18.96 28.00 8.32
CA ARG A 233 -19.44 28.59 7.07
C ARG A 233 -18.34 28.43 6.05
N ARG A 234 -18.67 27.92 4.87
CA ARG A 234 -17.75 27.96 3.74
C ARG A 234 -17.67 29.42 3.29
N THR A 235 -16.61 30.11 3.71
CA THR A 235 -16.33 31.46 3.22
C THR A 235 -15.82 31.30 1.79
N ALA A 236 -16.53 31.85 0.82
CA ALA A 236 -16.01 31.96 -0.53
C ALA A 236 -14.80 32.90 -0.48
N ASP A 237 -13.60 32.38 -0.70
CA ASP A 237 -12.42 33.21 -0.89
C ASP A 237 -12.65 34.12 -2.10
N LEU A 238 -12.78 35.42 -1.83
CA LEU A 238 -12.70 36.48 -2.83
C LEU A 238 -11.25 36.59 -3.29
N ARG A 239 -10.95 36.06 -4.48
CA ARG A 239 -9.82 36.50 -5.32
C ARG A 239 -10.20 36.44 -6.79
#